data_AF-A0A016T8B1-F1
#
_entry.id   AF-A0A016T8B1-F1
#
_cell.length_a   1.000
_cell.length_b   1.000
_cell.length_c   1.000
_cell.angle_alpha   90.00
_cell.angle_beta   90.00
_cell.angle_gamma   90.00
#
_symmetry.space_group_name_H-M   'P 1'
#
loop_
_entity.id
_entity.type
_entity.pdbx_description
1 polymer ?
#
loop_
_entity_poly.entity_id
_entity_poly.type
_entity_poly.pdbx_seq_one_letter_code
_entity_poly.pdbx_strand_id
1 'polypeptide(L)'
;MARYDYQPRYGLENYTLVLPLEDTFDAVKSTEWMQENWHHSVTFSAAYVALIYAGQKVMESRKPFALDMPLFVWNMGLAIFSFLGFMRMSPEWLWSWRENSFVYSVCTASYAQGVTGFWTEQFAMSKVAELVDTAFIVLRKRPLLFLHWYHHVTVLIFTWHAYKDHTASGRWFIWMNYGVHALMYSYYALRALRIRLPKQIAMVVTVFQISQMIMGIYVGVTVYKMKSSGEQCQQTWENLGLCFLIYFTYFLLFCNFFYHAYLKKNNRYTGGTKATVKTYDGLRRH
;
A
#
# COMPACT_ATOMS: atom_id res chain seq x y z
N MET A 1 23.24 -1.20 2.81
CA MET A 1 23.27 -2.58 3.32
C MET A 1 22.67 -2.60 4.69
N ALA A 2 21.83 -3.59 4.97
CA ALA A 2 21.24 -3.83 6.29
C ALA A 2 22.33 -3.98 7.36
N ARG A 3 22.00 -3.61 8.60
CA ARG A 3 22.79 -3.92 9.79
C ARG A 3 22.01 -4.92 10.64
N TYR A 4 22.74 -5.73 11.40
CA TYR A 4 22.14 -6.75 12.26
C TYR A 4 21.95 -6.26 13.70
N ASP A 5 22.70 -5.22 14.11
CA ASP A 5 22.53 -4.56 15.40
C ASP A 5 22.31 -3.05 15.23
N TYR A 6 21.25 -2.52 15.83
CA TYR A 6 20.88 -1.11 15.83
C TYR A 6 20.76 -0.67 17.28
N GLN A 7 21.51 0.36 17.65
CA GLN A 7 21.45 0.97 18.98
C GLN A 7 21.23 2.48 18.87
N PRO A 8 20.44 3.09 19.78
CA PRO A 8 19.56 2.43 20.75
C PRO A 8 18.45 1.60 20.10
N ARG A 9 17.77 0.71 20.85
CA ARG A 9 16.63 -0.10 20.36
C ARG A 9 15.46 -0.10 21.32
N TYR A 10 14.25 -0.32 20.79
CA TYR A 10 13.05 -0.56 21.58
C TYR A 10 12.95 -2.05 21.88
N GLY A 11 13.44 -2.46 23.06
CA GLY A 11 13.54 -3.87 23.43
C GLY A 11 12.19 -4.51 23.80
N LEU A 12 12.19 -5.85 23.87
CA LEU A 12 11.01 -6.68 24.15
C LEU A 12 10.36 -6.33 25.49
N GLU A 13 11.16 -5.93 26.47
CA GLU A 13 10.73 -5.51 27.80
C GLU A 13 9.78 -4.32 27.81
N ASN A 14 9.75 -3.53 26.73
CA ASN A 14 8.88 -2.37 26.60
C ASN A 14 7.46 -2.73 26.10
N TYR A 15 7.24 -3.98 25.67
CA TYR A 15 5.94 -4.47 25.26
C TYR A 15 5.20 -5.12 26.44
N THR A 16 3.93 -4.76 26.62
CA THR A 16 3.08 -5.35 27.67
C THR A 16 2.77 -6.83 27.47
N LEU A 17 2.79 -7.28 26.21
CA LEU A 17 2.58 -8.67 25.80
C LEU A 17 3.45 -8.93 24.58
N VAL A 18 4.24 -9.99 24.58
CA VAL A 18 4.98 -10.48 23.41
C VAL A 18 4.42 -11.85 23.04
N LEU A 19 4.02 -12.03 21.79
CA LEU A 19 3.54 -13.33 21.32
C LEU A 19 4.73 -14.28 21.08
N PRO A 20 4.57 -15.61 21.24
CA PRO A 20 5.66 -16.55 21.00
C PRO A 20 6.29 -16.45 19.61
N LEU A 21 5.48 -16.14 18.58
CA LEU A 21 5.96 -15.91 17.21
C LEU A 21 6.80 -14.62 17.08
N GLU A 22 6.49 -13.60 17.89
CA GLU A 22 7.25 -12.33 17.92
C GLU A 22 8.56 -12.50 18.71
N ASP A 23 8.55 -13.29 19.78
CA ASP A 23 9.72 -13.56 20.64
C ASP A 23 10.77 -14.44 19.94
N THR A 24 10.31 -15.46 19.20
CA THR A 24 11.16 -16.38 18.43
C THR A 24 11.60 -15.83 17.08
N PHE A 25 11.24 -14.58 16.74
CA PHE A 25 11.59 -13.98 15.47
C PHE A 25 13.10 -13.73 15.35
N ASP A 26 13.72 -14.38 14.35
CA ASP A 26 15.12 -14.18 14.01
C ASP A 26 15.25 -13.14 12.89
N ALA A 27 15.54 -11.90 13.29
CA ALA A 27 15.73 -10.80 12.36
C ALA A 27 16.88 -11.07 11.37
N VAL A 28 17.98 -11.69 11.81
CA VAL A 28 19.16 -11.93 10.95
C VAL A 28 18.79 -12.90 9.85
N LYS A 29 18.20 -14.04 10.23
CA LYS A 29 17.78 -15.08 9.27
C LYS A 29 16.74 -14.54 8.29
N SER A 30 15.80 -13.72 8.76
CA SER A 30 14.79 -13.09 7.90
C SER A 30 15.43 -12.11 6.89
N THR A 31 16.38 -11.29 7.35
CA THR A 31 17.13 -10.37 6.47
C THR A 31 17.93 -11.12 5.42
N GLU A 32 18.67 -12.16 5.80
CA GLU A 32 19.47 -12.99 4.88
C GLU A 32 18.57 -13.63 3.82
N TRP A 33 17.45 -14.25 4.25
CA TRP A 33 16.48 -14.82 3.33
C TRP A 33 15.95 -13.77 2.34
N MET A 34 15.61 -12.56 2.80
CA MET A 34 15.16 -11.50 1.89
C MET A 34 16.29 -11.07 0.94
N GLN A 35 17.53 -10.93 1.40
CA GLN A 35 18.66 -10.54 0.54
C GLN A 35 18.90 -11.53 -0.60
N GLU A 36 18.68 -12.82 -0.35
CA GLU A 36 18.77 -13.85 -1.38
C GLU A 36 17.54 -13.85 -2.30
N ASN A 37 16.33 -13.62 -1.74
CA ASN A 37 15.06 -13.89 -2.42
C ASN A 37 14.31 -12.64 -2.92
N TRP A 38 14.80 -11.42 -2.66
CA TRP A 38 14.06 -10.19 -2.99
C TRP A 38 13.68 -10.09 -4.47
N HIS A 39 14.50 -10.65 -5.36
CA HIS A 39 14.31 -10.63 -6.82
C HIS A 39 13.04 -11.40 -7.25
N HIS A 40 12.55 -12.34 -6.43
CA HIS A 40 11.27 -13.01 -6.67
C HIS A 40 10.08 -12.05 -6.68
N SER A 41 10.19 -10.86 -6.06
CA SER A 41 9.18 -9.81 -6.21
C SER A 41 8.93 -9.41 -7.66
N VAL A 42 9.98 -9.42 -8.50
CA VAL A 42 9.89 -9.15 -9.95
C VAL A 42 9.21 -10.32 -10.67
N THR A 43 9.61 -11.55 -10.35
CA THR A 43 8.99 -12.76 -10.92
C THR A 43 7.51 -12.85 -10.58
N PHE A 44 7.13 -12.61 -9.32
CA PHE A 44 5.74 -12.56 -8.87
C PHE A 44 4.96 -11.44 -9.56
N SER A 45 5.57 -10.27 -9.75
CA SER A 45 4.95 -9.15 -10.48
C SER A 45 4.69 -9.49 -11.95
N ALA A 46 5.65 -10.13 -12.63
CA ALA A 46 5.48 -10.57 -14.00
C ALA A 46 4.38 -11.65 -14.13
N ALA A 47 4.40 -12.64 -13.25
CA ALA A 47 3.36 -13.67 -13.17
C ALA A 47 1.98 -13.07 -12.89
N TYR A 48 1.90 -12.12 -11.96
CA TYR A 48 0.68 -11.39 -11.63
C TYR A 48 0.09 -10.65 -12.83
N VAL A 49 0.90 -9.91 -13.57
CA VAL A 49 0.45 -9.21 -14.80
C VAL A 49 -0.04 -10.22 -15.84
N ALA A 50 0.69 -11.31 -16.07
CA ALA A 50 0.26 -12.38 -16.98
C ALA A 50 -1.09 -13.00 -16.57
N LEU A 51 -1.27 -13.26 -15.26
CA LEU A 51 -2.50 -13.81 -14.69
C LEU A 51 -3.68 -12.84 -14.81
N ILE A 52 -3.47 -11.52 -14.74
CA ILE A 52 -4.52 -10.53 -15.00
C ILE A 52 -5.06 -10.69 -16.42
N TYR A 53 -4.18 -10.67 -17.43
CA TYR A 53 -4.59 -10.76 -18.84
C TYR A 53 -5.22 -12.12 -19.15
N ALA A 54 -4.63 -13.21 -18.66
CA ALA A 54 -5.18 -14.55 -18.82
C ALA A 54 -6.55 -14.67 -18.15
N GLY A 55 -6.68 -14.17 -16.92
CA GLY A 55 -7.93 -14.18 -16.16
C GLY A 55 -9.03 -13.36 -16.83
N GLN A 56 -8.72 -12.17 -17.35
CA GLN A 56 -9.68 -11.36 -18.11
C GLN A 56 -10.18 -12.11 -19.36
N LYS A 57 -9.27 -12.68 -20.15
CA LYS A 57 -9.61 -13.45 -21.36
C LYS A 57 -10.48 -14.68 -21.05
N VAL A 58 -10.16 -15.43 -20.00
CA VAL A 58 -10.96 -16.58 -19.57
C VAL A 58 -12.34 -16.14 -19.08
N MET A 59 -12.41 -14.99 -18.39
CA MET A 59 -13.67 -14.47 -17.88
C MET A 59 -14.57 -13.92 -18.98
N GLU A 60 -14.07 -13.48 -20.14
CA GLU A 60 -14.90 -12.95 -21.25
C GLU A 60 -16.08 -13.89 -21.57
N SER A 61 -15.83 -15.19 -21.68
CA SER A 61 -16.83 -16.22 -21.99
C SER A 61 -17.67 -16.70 -20.79
N ARG A 62 -17.38 -16.24 -19.56
CA ARG A 62 -18.02 -16.69 -18.32
C ARG A 62 -18.91 -15.62 -17.68
N LYS A 63 -19.85 -16.03 -16.83
CA LYS A 63 -20.63 -15.08 -15.99
C LYS A 63 -19.77 -14.62 -14.80
N PRO A 64 -19.98 -13.40 -14.26
CA PRO A 64 -19.24 -12.93 -13.08
C PRO A 64 -19.55 -13.80 -11.86
N PHE A 65 -18.53 -14.14 -11.08
CA PHE A 65 -18.71 -14.94 -9.87
C PHE A 65 -19.29 -14.13 -8.71
N ALA A 66 -20.16 -14.74 -7.92
CA ALA A 66 -20.69 -14.16 -6.68
C ALA A 66 -19.75 -14.47 -5.50
N LEU A 67 -18.71 -13.65 -5.34
CA LEU A 67 -17.66 -13.83 -4.34
C LEU A 67 -17.80 -12.88 -3.14
N ASP A 68 -19.02 -12.45 -2.80
CA ASP A 68 -19.23 -11.41 -1.78
C ASP A 68 -18.76 -11.86 -0.38
N MET A 69 -19.07 -13.09 0.05
CA MET A 69 -18.63 -13.64 1.34
C MET A 69 -17.11 -13.93 1.40
N PRO A 70 -16.50 -14.61 0.41
CA PRO A 70 -15.03 -14.75 0.37
C PRO A 70 -14.30 -13.40 0.38
N LEU A 71 -14.80 -12.42 -0.37
CA LEU A 71 -14.24 -11.07 -0.40
C LEU A 71 -14.39 -10.36 0.96
N PHE A 72 -15.51 -10.55 1.65
CA PHE A 72 -15.70 -10.03 3.00
C PHE A 72 -14.67 -10.61 3.98
N VAL A 73 -14.54 -11.94 4.03
CA VAL A 73 -13.59 -12.64 4.92
C VAL A 73 -12.16 -12.20 4.62
N TRP A 74 -11.81 -12.12 3.34
CA TRP A 74 -10.50 -11.65 2.88
C TRP A 74 -10.19 -10.23 3.35
N ASN A 75 -11.09 -9.27 3.06
CA ASN A 75 -10.91 -7.89 3.50
C ASN A 75 -10.88 -7.76 5.03
N MET A 76 -11.70 -8.53 5.75
CA MET A 76 -11.69 -8.53 7.21
C MET A 76 -10.37 -9.06 7.75
N GLY A 77 -9.83 -10.13 7.16
CA GLY A 77 -8.52 -10.66 7.51
C GLY A 77 -7.40 -9.62 7.32
N LEU A 78 -7.37 -8.95 6.16
CA LEU A 78 -6.40 -7.89 5.88
C LEU A 78 -6.58 -6.67 6.79
N ALA A 79 -7.81 -6.33 7.16
CA ALA A 79 -8.10 -5.25 8.11
C ALA A 79 -7.55 -5.57 9.50
N ILE A 80 -7.82 -6.77 10.03
CA ILE A 80 -7.33 -7.24 11.34
C ILE A 80 -5.81 -7.32 11.32
N PHE A 81 -5.22 -7.92 10.29
CA PHE A 81 -3.77 -7.99 10.12
C PHE A 81 -3.13 -6.60 10.15
N SER A 82 -3.70 -5.66 9.39
CA SER A 82 -3.16 -4.30 9.31
C SER A 82 -3.34 -3.54 10.62
N PHE A 83 -4.45 -3.74 11.33
CA PHE A 83 -4.69 -3.15 12.64
C PHE A 83 -3.71 -3.68 13.69
N LEU A 84 -3.46 -4.99 13.73
CA LEU A 84 -2.48 -5.58 14.63
C LEU A 84 -1.07 -5.06 14.34
N GLY A 85 -0.67 -5.02 13.06
CA GLY A 85 0.60 -4.42 12.64
C GLY A 85 0.73 -2.97 13.07
N PHE A 86 -0.31 -2.15 12.86
CA PHE A 86 -0.34 -0.76 13.32
C PHE A 86 -0.13 -0.64 14.83
N MET A 87 -0.88 -1.41 15.61
CA MET A 87 -0.78 -1.42 17.07
C MET A 87 0.59 -1.87 17.57
N ARG A 88 1.21 -2.84 16.90
CA ARG A 88 2.51 -3.42 17.29
C ARG A 88 3.69 -2.54 16.91
N MET A 89 3.59 -1.81 15.80
CA MET A 89 4.60 -0.84 15.34
C MET A 89 4.53 0.50 16.09
N SER A 90 3.36 0.88 16.61
CA SER A 90 3.13 2.19 17.20
C SER A 90 4.03 2.55 18.40
N PRO A 91 4.31 1.64 19.37
CA PRO A 91 5.16 1.97 20.51
C PRO A 91 6.59 2.33 20.11
N GLU A 92 7.22 1.53 19.24
CA GLU A 92 8.57 1.81 18.72
C GLU A 92 8.59 3.08 17.87
N TRP A 93 7.58 3.28 17.01
CA TRP A 93 7.47 4.49 16.21
C TRP A 93 7.36 5.74 17.10
N LEU A 94 6.51 5.71 18.14
CA LEU A 94 6.37 6.79 19.13
C LEU A 94 7.64 7.02 19.94
N TRP A 95 8.34 5.96 20.34
CA TRP A 95 9.60 6.07 21.06
C TRP A 95 10.71 6.66 20.18
N SER A 96 10.77 6.27 18.89
CA SER A 96 11.82 6.66 17.97
C SER A 96 11.96 8.18 17.78
N TRP A 97 10.85 8.92 17.71
CA TRP A 97 10.92 10.39 17.54
C TRP A 97 10.71 11.19 18.84
N ARG A 98 10.06 10.64 19.89
CA ARG A 98 9.82 11.36 21.15
C ARG A 98 11.00 11.27 22.10
N GLU A 99 11.56 10.08 22.26
CA GLU A 99 12.65 9.82 23.20
C GLU A 99 14.03 9.89 22.54
N ASN A 100 14.09 9.92 21.21
CA ASN A 100 15.33 10.14 20.47
C ASN A 100 15.24 11.43 19.65
N SER A 101 15.01 11.33 18.34
CA SER A 101 14.87 12.51 17.49
C SER A 101 14.10 12.18 16.21
N PHE A 102 13.55 13.21 15.56
CA PHE A 102 12.94 13.02 14.25
C PHE A 102 13.92 12.42 13.23
N VAL A 103 15.19 12.88 13.24
CA VAL A 103 16.24 12.33 12.37
C VAL A 103 16.47 10.85 12.66
N TYR A 104 16.56 10.45 13.92
CA TYR A 104 16.68 9.05 14.29
C TYR A 104 15.51 8.21 13.75
N SER A 105 14.28 8.72 13.87
CA SER A 105 13.07 8.03 13.39
C SER A 105 13.06 7.79 11.87
N VAL A 106 13.82 8.57 11.11
CA VAL A 106 13.88 8.53 9.64
C VAL A 106 15.16 7.86 9.13
N CYS A 107 16.26 7.94 9.89
CA CYS A 107 17.60 7.54 9.45
C CYS A 107 18.19 6.32 10.16
N THR A 108 17.55 5.82 11.21
CA THR A 108 17.97 4.58 11.90
C THR A 108 16.90 3.50 11.78
N ALA A 109 17.30 2.29 11.37
CA ALA A 109 16.38 1.18 11.11
C ALA A 109 16.23 0.22 12.31
N SER A 110 16.24 0.73 13.55
CA SER A 110 16.05 -0.06 14.76
C SER A 110 14.71 -0.79 14.86
N TYR A 111 13.72 -0.38 14.04
CA TYR A 111 12.45 -1.08 13.88
C TYR A 111 12.57 -2.44 13.17
N ALA A 112 13.73 -2.77 12.59
CA ALA A 112 13.96 -4.05 11.91
C ALA A 112 14.34 -5.19 12.87
N GLN A 113 14.08 -5.05 14.17
CA GLN A 113 14.46 -6.02 15.22
C GLN A 113 13.29 -6.33 16.15
N GLY A 114 13.31 -7.50 16.80
CA GLY A 114 12.31 -7.91 17.78
C GLY A 114 10.88 -7.91 17.23
N VAL A 115 9.92 -7.46 18.03
CA VAL A 115 8.49 -7.42 17.67
C VAL A 115 8.27 -6.61 16.38
N THR A 116 8.84 -5.41 16.27
CA THR A 116 8.69 -4.58 15.07
C THR A 116 9.38 -5.18 13.85
N GLY A 117 10.48 -5.90 14.05
CA GLY A 117 11.14 -6.67 13.00
C GLY A 117 10.22 -7.74 12.40
N PHE A 118 9.55 -8.51 13.26
CA PHE A 118 8.56 -9.51 12.84
C PHE A 118 7.44 -8.86 12.02
N TRP A 119 6.82 -7.80 12.53
CA TRP A 119 5.74 -7.11 11.82
C TRP A 119 6.22 -6.42 10.53
N THR A 120 7.49 -6.04 10.45
CA THR A 120 8.10 -5.53 9.22
C THR A 120 8.26 -6.63 8.16
N GLU A 121 8.70 -7.83 8.54
CA GLU A 121 8.74 -8.98 7.63
C GLU A 121 7.32 -9.32 7.13
N GLN A 122 6.36 -9.41 8.04
CA GLN A 122 4.97 -9.72 7.69
C GLN A 122 4.39 -8.65 6.76
N PHE A 123 4.74 -7.38 6.94
CA PHE A 123 4.38 -6.31 6.01
C PHE A 123 4.93 -6.55 4.59
N ALA A 124 6.20 -6.95 4.49
CA ALA A 124 6.80 -7.23 3.19
C ALA A 124 6.11 -8.42 2.50
N MET A 125 5.82 -9.49 3.27
CA MET A 125 5.13 -10.67 2.75
C MET A 125 3.66 -10.38 2.39
N SER A 126 2.99 -9.47 3.10
CA SER A 126 1.59 -9.10 2.81
C SER A 126 1.40 -8.56 1.40
N LYS A 127 2.41 -7.92 0.79
CA LYS A 127 2.30 -7.37 -0.57
C LYS A 127 2.10 -8.44 -1.63
N VAL A 128 2.59 -9.65 -1.40
CA VAL A 128 2.28 -10.80 -2.27
C VAL A 128 0.84 -11.26 -2.05
N ALA A 129 0.38 -11.32 -0.79
CA ALA A 129 -0.99 -11.70 -0.46
C ALA A 129 -2.01 -10.71 -1.06
N GLU A 130 -1.73 -9.40 -0.99
CA GLU A 130 -2.57 -8.32 -1.53
C GLU A 130 -2.81 -8.44 -3.06
N LEU A 131 -2.01 -9.20 -3.81
CA LEU A 131 -2.26 -9.48 -5.23
C LEU A 131 -3.60 -10.21 -5.47
N VAL A 132 -4.10 -10.92 -4.45
CA VAL A 132 -5.41 -11.60 -4.48
C VAL A 132 -6.57 -10.61 -4.63
N ASP A 133 -6.40 -9.34 -4.23
CA ASP A 133 -7.41 -8.28 -4.42
C ASP A 133 -7.80 -8.15 -5.89
N THR A 134 -6.81 -8.22 -6.79
CA THR A 134 -7.05 -8.14 -8.22
C THR A 134 -7.71 -9.39 -8.77
N ALA A 135 -7.42 -10.57 -8.22
CA ALA A 135 -8.12 -11.80 -8.59
C ALA A 135 -9.62 -11.66 -8.33
N PHE A 136 -10.03 -11.11 -7.18
CA PHE A 136 -11.44 -10.81 -6.90
C PHE A 136 -12.06 -9.83 -7.89
N ILE A 137 -11.33 -8.79 -8.32
CA ILE A 137 -11.81 -7.81 -9.31
C ILE A 137 -12.05 -8.49 -10.66
N VAL A 138 -11.09 -9.27 -11.14
CA VAL A 138 -11.14 -9.98 -12.43
C VAL A 138 -12.27 -11.01 -12.44
N LEU A 139 -12.35 -11.87 -11.42
CA LEU A 139 -13.37 -12.92 -11.31
C LEU A 139 -14.80 -12.36 -11.17
N ARG A 140 -14.95 -11.16 -10.61
CA ARG A 140 -16.25 -10.47 -10.51
C ARG A 140 -16.57 -9.59 -11.73
N LYS A 141 -15.73 -9.60 -12.77
CA LYS A 141 -15.82 -8.72 -13.95
C LYS A 141 -15.99 -7.23 -13.59
N ARG A 142 -15.27 -6.77 -12.59
CA ARG A 142 -15.23 -5.35 -12.23
C ARG A 142 -14.14 -4.64 -13.05
N PRO A 143 -14.30 -3.34 -13.37
CA PRO A 143 -13.30 -2.62 -14.14
C PRO A 143 -12.01 -2.54 -13.33
N LEU A 144 -10.94 -3.15 -13.86
CA LEU A 144 -9.61 -3.10 -13.28
C LEU A 144 -8.92 -1.81 -13.69
N LEU A 145 -8.66 -0.94 -12.72
CA LEU A 145 -8.01 0.34 -12.97
C LEU A 145 -6.50 0.15 -13.17
N PHE A 146 -5.90 0.90 -14.11
CA PHE A 146 -4.45 0.90 -14.32
C PHE A 146 -3.68 1.18 -13.04
N LEU A 147 -4.12 2.21 -12.29
CA LEU A 147 -3.51 2.61 -11.03
C LEU A 147 -3.45 1.45 -10.01
N HIS A 148 -4.45 0.57 -9.98
CA HIS A 148 -4.51 -0.50 -9.00
C HIS A 148 -3.44 -1.56 -9.25
N TRP A 149 -3.40 -2.15 -10.45
CA TRP A 149 -2.43 -3.20 -10.72
C TRP A 149 -1.00 -2.64 -10.84
N TYR A 150 -0.85 -1.42 -11.36
CA TYR A 150 0.44 -0.72 -11.37
C TYR A 150 0.96 -0.53 -9.95
N HIS A 151 0.11 -0.03 -9.04
CA HIS A 151 0.44 0.12 -7.62
C HIS A 151 0.90 -1.19 -7.00
N HIS A 152 0.14 -2.28 -7.16
CA HIS A 152 0.48 -3.57 -6.55
C HIS A 152 1.84 -4.12 -7.02
N VAL A 153 2.18 -3.94 -8.31
CA VAL A 153 3.50 -4.30 -8.84
C VAL A 153 4.60 -3.45 -8.22
N THR A 154 4.46 -2.12 -8.25
CA THR A 154 5.52 -1.21 -7.81
C THR A 154 5.76 -1.30 -6.30
N VAL A 155 4.70 -1.39 -5.48
CA VAL A 155 4.86 -1.51 -4.01
C VAL A 155 5.43 -2.85 -3.60
N LEU A 156 5.12 -3.95 -4.32
CA LEU A 156 5.70 -5.27 -4.03
C LEU A 156 7.22 -5.25 -4.23
N ILE A 157 7.67 -4.80 -5.41
CA ILE A 157 9.10 -4.71 -5.74
C ILE A 157 9.81 -3.75 -4.78
N PHE A 158 9.23 -2.58 -4.54
CA PHE A 158 9.83 -1.58 -3.66
C PHE A 158 9.96 -2.07 -2.22
N THR A 159 8.92 -2.70 -1.67
CA THR A 159 8.91 -3.13 -0.27
C THR A 159 9.94 -4.24 -0.04
N TRP A 160 10.04 -5.21 -0.95
CA TRP A 160 11.04 -6.28 -0.85
C TRP A 160 12.46 -5.75 -1.00
N HIS A 161 12.68 -4.81 -1.93
CA HIS A 161 13.97 -4.13 -2.07
C HIS A 161 14.31 -3.24 -0.85
N ALA A 162 13.33 -2.60 -0.22
CA ALA A 162 13.56 -1.77 0.96
C ALA A 162 13.84 -2.64 2.21
N TYR A 163 13.18 -3.79 2.32
CA TYR A 163 13.37 -4.72 3.43
C TYR A 163 14.79 -5.33 3.41
N LYS A 164 15.31 -5.79 2.25
CA LYS A 164 16.68 -6.33 2.17
C LYS A 164 17.78 -5.36 2.66
N ASP A 165 17.53 -4.05 2.53
CA ASP A 165 18.49 -2.99 2.86
C ASP A 165 18.29 -2.41 4.27
N HIS A 166 17.22 -2.83 4.97
CA HIS A 166 16.70 -2.19 6.18
C HIS A 166 16.60 -0.67 5.99
N THR A 167 15.88 -0.21 4.98
CA THR A 167 15.67 1.22 4.75
C THR A 167 15.00 1.87 5.96
N ALA A 168 15.70 2.76 6.66
CA ALA A 168 15.23 3.37 7.91
C ALA A 168 13.91 4.14 7.79
N SER A 169 13.72 4.88 6.69
CA SER A 169 12.47 5.58 6.41
C SER A 169 11.28 4.63 6.26
N GLY A 170 11.54 3.34 6.01
CA GLY A 170 10.57 2.26 5.99
C GLY A 170 9.69 2.21 7.24
N ARG A 171 10.22 2.58 8.42
CA ARG A 171 9.44 2.71 9.67
C ARG A 171 8.17 3.52 9.47
N TRP A 172 8.31 4.71 8.89
CA TRP A 172 7.23 5.64 8.64
C TRP A 172 6.26 5.12 7.58
N PHE A 173 6.77 4.60 6.47
CA PHE A 173 5.93 4.07 5.40
C PHE A 173 5.09 2.88 5.87
N ILE A 174 5.69 1.95 6.62
CA ILE A 174 5.01 0.76 7.15
C ILE A 174 3.95 1.16 8.17
N TRP A 175 4.30 1.99 9.16
CA TRP A 175 3.36 2.42 10.20
C TRP A 175 2.15 3.14 9.59
N MET A 176 2.36 4.09 8.68
CA MET A 176 1.26 4.78 8.02
C MET A 176 0.44 3.82 7.14
N ASN A 177 1.09 2.94 6.36
CA ASN A 177 0.38 2.02 5.49
C ASN A 177 -0.49 1.05 6.28
N TYR A 178 -0.01 0.52 7.41
CA TYR A 178 -0.82 -0.33 8.29
C TYR A 178 -2.06 0.40 8.81
N GLY A 179 -1.92 1.63 9.28
CA GLY A 179 -3.05 2.43 9.76
C GLY A 179 -4.08 2.69 8.66
N VAL A 180 -3.62 3.12 7.47
CA VAL A 180 -4.49 3.42 6.34
C VAL A 180 -5.14 2.14 5.77
N HIS A 181 -4.40 1.04 5.67
CA HIS A 181 -4.93 -0.25 5.21
C HIS A 181 -5.94 -0.83 6.17
N ALA A 182 -5.74 -0.71 7.49
CA ALA A 182 -6.75 -1.12 8.47
C ALA A 182 -8.10 -0.42 8.22
N LEU A 183 -8.08 0.90 7.99
CA LEU A 183 -9.29 1.68 7.67
C LEU A 183 -9.88 1.32 6.30
N MET A 184 -9.04 1.23 5.27
CA MET A 184 -9.46 0.96 3.90
C MET A 184 -10.09 -0.44 3.77
N TYR A 185 -9.44 -1.48 4.30
CA TYR A 185 -9.96 -2.85 4.23
C TYR A 185 -11.20 -3.04 5.11
N SER A 186 -11.29 -2.35 6.26
CA SER A 186 -12.53 -2.32 7.05
C SER A 186 -13.69 -1.75 6.22
N TYR A 187 -13.45 -0.65 5.51
CA TYR A 187 -14.44 -0.07 4.59
C TYR A 187 -14.82 -1.06 3.47
N TYR A 188 -13.86 -1.73 2.86
CA TYR A 188 -14.14 -2.71 1.79
C TYR A 188 -14.85 -3.97 2.29
N ALA A 189 -14.57 -4.44 3.50
CA ALA A 189 -15.29 -5.55 4.12
C ALA A 189 -16.78 -5.20 4.26
N LEU A 190 -17.09 -4.03 4.84
CA LEU A 190 -18.49 -3.58 4.97
C LEU A 190 -19.18 -3.42 3.61
N ARG A 191 -18.46 -2.93 2.59
CA ARG A 191 -18.98 -2.82 1.23
C ARG A 191 -19.21 -4.17 0.55
N ALA A 192 -18.42 -5.20 0.88
CA ALA A 192 -18.60 -6.56 0.38
C ALA A 192 -19.91 -7.18 0.89
N LEU A 193 -20.34 -6.84 2.11
CA LEU A 193 -21.66 -7.18 2.66
C LEU A 193 -22.83 -6.35 2.08
N ARG A 194 -22.56 -5.54 1.05
CA ARG A 194 -23.53 -4.63 0.40
C ARG A 194 -24.11 -3.57 1.36
N ILE A 195 -23.44 -3.31 2.47
CA ILE A 195 -23.81 -2.23 3.41
C ILE A 195 -23.57 -0.89 2.71
N ARG A 196 -24.59 -0.03 2.72
CA ARG A 196 -24.51 1.34 2.19
C ARG A 196 -23.93 2.24 3.27
N LEU A 197 -22.64 2.54 3.14
CA LEU A 197 -21.96 3.48 4.02
C LEU A 197 -22.15 4.93 3.53
N PRO A 198 -22.24 5.91 4.44
CA PRO A 198 -22.25 7.32 4.08
C PRO A 198 -21.01 7.71 3.26
N LYS A 199 -21.19 8.61 2.30
CA LYS A 199 -20.09 9.15 1.47
C LYS A 199 -18.94 9.71 2.32
N GLN A 200 -19.25 10.25 3.49
CA GLN A 200 -18.27 10.81 4.44
C GLN A 200 -17.19 9.78 4.82
N ILE A 201 -17.56 8.52 5.05
CA ILE A 201 -16.59 7.47 5.42
C ILE A 201 -15.61 7.23 4.27
N ALA A 202 -16.11 7.13 3.04
CA ALA A 202 -15.26 6.97 1.87
C ALA A 202 -14.32 8.18 1.67
N MET A 203 -14.81 9.41 1.94
CA MET A 203 -13.97 10.61 1.88
C MET A 203 -12.86 10.60 2.94
N VAL A 204 -13.17 10.17 4.17
CA VAL A 204 -12.18 10.04 5.25
C VAL A 204 -11.07 9.07 4.86
N VAL A 205 -11.40 7.89 4.32
CA VAL A 205 -10.39 6.92 3.84
C VAL A 205 -9.49 7.55 2.79
N THR A 206 -10.06 8.25 1.80
CA THR A 206 -9.28 8.92 0.76
C THR A 206 -8.39 10.03 1.32
N VAL A 207 -8.87 10.81 2.30
CA VAL A 207 -8.07 11.85 2.96
C VAL A 207 -6.86 11.22 3.66
N PHE A 208 -7.04 10.12 4.39
CA PHE A 208 -5.93 9.41 5.03
C PHE A 208 -4.92 8.86 4.00
N GLN A 209 -5.37 8.33 2.86
CA GLN A 209 -4.49 7.89 1.77
C GLN A 209 -3.66 9.03 1.18
N ILE A 210 -4.28 10.21 0.96
CA ILE A 210 -3.57 11.39 0.45
C ILE A 210 -2.58 11.91 1.49
N SER A 211 -2.97 11.98 2.75
CA SER A 211 -2.08 12.40 3.85
C SER A 211 -0.86 11.49 3.98
N GLN A 212 -1.03 10.17 3.81
CA GLN A 212 0.09 9.21 3.75
C GLN A 212 1.05 9.56 2.60
N MET A 213 0.54 9.90 1.42
CA MET A 213 1.37 10.28 0.27
C MET A 213 2.19 11.54 0.56
N ILE A 214 1.55 12.58 1.12
CA ILE A 214 2.21 13.85 1.47
C ILE A 214 3.31 13.61 2.50
N MET A 215 3.00 12.83 3.55
CA MET A 215 3.97 12.50 4.59
C MET A 215 5.12 11.66 4.03
N GLY A 216 4.84 10.75 3.10
CA GLY A 216 5.86 9.96 2.39
C GLY A 216 6.85 10.83 1.62
N ILE A 217 6.37 11.86 0.91
CA ILE A 217 7.22 12.83 0.22
C ILE A 217 8.08 13.59 1.23
N TYR A 218 7.49 14.06 2.34
CA TYR A 218 8.22 14.78 3.38
C TYR A 218 9.34 13.94 4.01
N VAL A 219 9.08 12.67 4.33
CA VAL A 219 10.11 11.74 4.82
C VAL A 219 11.20 11.53 3.77
N GLY A 220 10.83 11.29 2.50
CA GLY A 220 11.79 11.08 1.41
C GLY A 220 12.71 12.29 1.17
N VAL A 221 12.15 13.51 1.18
CA VAL A 221 12.92 14.77 1.09
C VAL A 221 13.82 14.95 2.29
N THR A 222 13.38 14.56 3.49
CA THR A 222 14.21 14.62 4.71
C THR A 222 15.42 13.70 4.58
N VAL A 223 15.22 12.44 4.18
CA VAL A 223 16.34 11.50 3.93
C VAL A 223 17.31 12.07 2.89
N TYR A 224 16.79 12.61 1.79
CA TYR A 224 17.62 13.21 0.74
C TYR A 224 18.49 14.36 1.31
N LYS A 225 17.89 15.29 2.06
CA LYS A 225 18.62 16.41 2.67
C LYS A 225 19.72 15.93 3.60
N MET A 226 19.43 14.95 4.47
CA MET A 226 20.40 14.39 5.41
C MET A 226 21.56 13.71 4.66
N LYS A 227 21.27 12.87 3.67
CA LYS A 227 22.32 12.21 2.90
C LYS A 227 23.17 13.21 2.09
N SER A 228 22.55 14.24 1.54
CA SER A 228 23.27 15.28 0.78
C SER A 228 24.10 16.22 1.65
N SER A 229 23.77 16.37 2.95
CA SER A 229 24.60 17.12 3.91
C SER A 229 25.77 16.30 4.48
N GLY A 230 25.93 15.04 4.05
CA GLY A 230 26.97 14.14 4.55
C GLY A 230 26.60 13.37 5.83
N GLU A 231 25.38 13.53 6.33
CA GLU A 231 24.89 12.78 7.49
C GLU A 231 24.67 11.30 7.15
N GLN A 232 24.95 10.43 8.11
CA GLN A 232 24.73 9.00 7.95
C GLN A 232 23.24 8.68 8.09
N CYS A 233 22.64 8.17 7.02
CA CYS A 233 21.25 7.73 7.00
C CYS A 233 21.16 6.34 6.38
N GLN A 234 20.55 5.40 7.11
CA GLN A 234 20.44 3.98 6.75
C GLN A 234 19.43 3.79 5.60
N GLN A 235 19.81 4.25 4.41
CA GLN A 235 19.07 4.12 3.16
C GLN A 235 20.06 4.26 2.00
N THR A 236 20.04 3.33 1.05
CA THR A 236 20.91 3.39 -0.15
C THR A 236 20.44 4.48 -1.12
N TRP A 237 21.35 5.05 -1.90
CA TRP A 237 20.98 6.02 -2.95
C TRP A 237 20.06 5.39 -4.00
N GLU A 238 20.26 4.12 -4.31
CA GLU A 238 19.40 3.33 -5.19
C GLU A 238 17.97 3.23 -4.65
N ASN A 239 17.80 2.84 -3.38
CA ASN A 239 16.47 2.74 -2.78
C ASN A 239 15.79 4.11 -2.65
N LEU A 240 16.54 5.18 -2.35
CA LEU A 240 16.02 6.54 -2.37
C LEU A 240 15.58 6.98 -3.78
N GLY A 241 16.35 6.65 -4.81
CA GLY A 241 15.99 6.88 -6.21
C GLY A 241 14.71 6.15 -6.61
N LEU A 242 14.59 4.87 -6.24
CA LEU A 242 13.36 4.08 -6.45
C LEU A 242 12.15 4.70 -5.72
N CYS A 243 12.35 5.18 -4.49
CA CYS A 243 11.30 5.86 -3.73
C CYS A 243 10.82 7.11 -4.48
N PHE A 244 11.73 8.00 -4.91
CA PHE A 244 11.34 9.19 -5.67
C PHE A 244 10.68 8.85 -7.00
N LEU A 245 11.15 7.82 -7.70
CA LEU A 245 10.56 7.36 -8.96
C LEU A 245 9.10 6.93 -8.77
N ILE A 246 8.81 6.10 -7.75
CA ILE A 246 7.45 5.64 -7.48
C ILE A 246 6.54 6.80 -7.10
N TYR A 247 6.98 7.67 -6.20
CA TYR A 247 6.19 8.83 -5.78
C TYR A 247 5.93 9.80 -6.95
N PHE A 248 6.90 10.00 -7.84
CA PHE A 248 6.75 10.82 -9.04
C PHE A 248 5.74 10.22 -10.03
N THR A 249 5.83 8.91 -10.29
CA THR A 249 4.88 8.22 -11.19
C THR A 249 3.45 8.26 -10.64
N TYR A 250 3.28 8.10 -9.33
CA TYR A 250 1.98 8.22 -8.67
C TYR A 250 1.41 9.64 -8.77
N PHE A 251 2.24 10.68 -8.57
CA PHE A 251 1.81 12.06 -8.78
C PHE A 251 1.29 12.28 -10.21
N LEU A 252 2.02 11.83 -11.24
CA LEU A 252 1.57 11.92 -12.64
C LEU A 252 0.27 11.16 -12.89
N LEU A 253 0.12 9.98 -12.31
CA LEU A 253 -1.09 9.16 -12.41
C LEU A 253 -2.31 9.83 -11.77
N PHE A 254 -2.14 10.45 -10.60
CA PHE A 254 -3.21 11.21 -9.96
C PHE A 254 -3.56 12.48 -10.74
N CYS A 255 -2.58 13.19 -11.31
CA CYS A 255 -2.82 14.31 -12.22
C CYS A 255 -3.57 13.87 -13.49
N ASN A 256 -3.19 12.74 -14.09
CA ASN A 256 -3.88 12.17 -15.25
C ASN A 256 -5.33 11.81 -14.90
N PHE A 257 -5.54 11.11 -13.77
CA PHE A 257 -6.88 10.81 -13.27
C PHE A 257 -7.71 12.07 -13.07
N PHE A 258 -7.16 13.10 -12.42
CA PHE A 258 -7.84 14.36 -12.19
C PHE A 258 -8.20 15.06 -13.50
N TYR A 259 -7.28 15.11 -14.46
CA TYR A 259 -7.53 15.68 -15.78
C TYR A 259 -8.68 14.96 -16.49
N HIS A 260 -8.68 13.63 -16.53
CA HIS A 260 -9.73 12.85 -17.19
C HIS A 260 -11.07 12.89 -16.45
N ALA A 261 -11.05 12.96 -15.11
CA ALA A 261 -12.24 13.00 -14.30
C ALA A 261 -12.91 14.39 -14.28
N TYR A 262 -12.13 15.48 -14.37
CA TYR A 262 -12.60 16.83 -14.10
C TYR A 262 -12.35 17.85 -15.23
N LEU A 263 -11.21 17.81 -15.93
CA LEU A 263 -10.81 18.87 -16.87
C LEU A 263 -11.06 18.53 -18.34
N LYS A 264 -11.11 17.24 -18.70
CA LYS A 264 -11.34 16.82 -20.08
C LYS A 264 -12.76 17.20 -20.52
N LYS A 265 -12.89 17.80 -21.70
CA LYS A 265 -14.19 18.11 -22.34
C LYS A 265 -14.96 16.77 -22.54
N ASN A 266 -16.25 16.72 -22.19
CA ASN A 266 -17.04 15.48 -22.01
C ASN A 266 -16.53 14.56 -20.86
N ASN A 267 -16.11 15.16 -19.74
CA ASN A 267 -15.84 14.41 -18.52
C ASN A 267 -17.08 13.65 -18.02
N ARG A 268 -16.86 12.72 -17.10
CA ARG A 268 -17.89 11.82 -16.54
C ARG A 268 -19.07 12.55 -15.87
N TYR A 269 -18.93 13.85 -15.59
CA TYR A 269 -19.95 14.71 -14.97
C TYR A 269 -20.67 15.64 -15.95
N THR A 270 -20.12 15.88 -17.14
CA THR A 270 -20.75 16.70 -18.21
C THR A 270 -21.55 15.86 -19.19
N GLY A 271 -21.33 14.54 -19.24
CA GLY A 271 -22.09 13.61 -20.09
C GLY A 271 -23.50 13.27 -19.59
N GLY A 272 -23.90 13.72 -18.39
CA GLY A 272 -25.21 13.41 -17.79
C GLY A 272 -26.36 14.32 -18.22
N THR A 273 -26.10 15.43 -18.91
CA THR A 273 -27.13 16.46 -19.19
C THR A 273 -27.65 16.46 -20.63
N LYS A 274 -27.33 15.45 -21.46
CA LYS A 274 -27.78 15.37 -22.87
C LYS A 274 -28.53 14.09 -23.25
N ALA A 275 -29.28 13.52 -22.32
CA ALA A 275 -30.45 12.70 -22.64
C ALA A 275 -31.59 13.28 -21.80
N THR A 276 -32.54 14.06 -22.32
CA THR A 276 -33.56 13.61 -23.27
C THR A 276 -34.34 14.83 -23.73
N VAL A 277 -34.22 15.26 -24.98
CA VAL A 277 -35.31 15.97 -25.70
C VAL A 277 -35.22 15.52 -27.16
N LYS A 278 -35.87 14.40 -27.48
CA LYS A 278 -36.33 14.16 -28.85
C LYS A 278 -37.71 14.81 -28.95
N THR A 279 -37.73 16.06 -29.40
CA THR A 279 -38.92 16.69 -29.96
C THR A 279 -39.32 15.86 -31.19
N TYR A 280 -40.46 15.19 -31.11
CA TYR A 280 -41.15 14.67 -32.28
C TYR A 280 -41.87 15.84 -32.93
N ASP A 281 -41.32 16.32 -34.04
CA ASP A 281 -41.98 17.27 -34.93
C ASP A 281 -41.97 16.68 -36.35
N GLY A 282 -43.16 16.62 -36.95
CA GLY A 282 -43.36 16.30 -38.36
C GLY A 282 -43.98 14.93 -38.64
N LEU A 283 -45.30 14.87 -38.84
CA LEU A 283 -45.87 14.97 -40.19
C LEU A 283 -47.41 15.02 -40.12
N ARG A 284 -47.97 16.20 -40.42
CA ARG A 284 -49.32 16.39 -40.98
C ARG A 284 -49.16 16.51 -42.51
N ARG A 285 -50.17 16.02 -43.25
CA ARG A 285 -50.40 16.11 -44.72
C ARG A 285 -49.55 15.11 -45.52
N HIS A 286 -50.07 14.27 -46.40
CA HIS A 286 -51.32 14.24 -47.16
C HIS A 286 -52.00 12.88 -47.09
#